data_AF-A0A1H2SU91-F1
#
_entry.id   AF-A0A1H2SU91-F1
#
_cell.length_a   1.000
_cell.length_b   1.000
_cell.length_c   1.000
_cell.angle_alpha   90.00
_cell.angle_beta   90.00
_cell.angle_gamma   90.00
#
_symmetry.space_group_name_H-M   'P 1'
#
loop_
_entity.id
_entity.type
_entity.pdbx_description
1 polymer ?
#
loop_
_entity_poly.entity_id
_entity_poly.type
_entity_poly.pdbx_seq_one_letter_code
_entity_poly.pdbx_strand_id
1 'polypeptide(L)'
;MLRSGDLLLVLRRHGFFGYPLYMKNETLSRANPYLKDAVKARRNRVRSLASSTAIETGEPISVIEEKLDRKPVGRSRVTLA
;
A
#
# COMPACT_ATOMS: atom_id res chain seq x y z
N MET A 1 -20.97 21.81 -30.19
CA MET A 1 -21.37 20.40 -29.91
C MET A 1 -20.21 19.50 -30.32
N LEU A 2 -19.27 19.24 -29.40
CA LEU A 2 -18.15 18.33 -29.64
C LEU A 2 -18.54 16.92 -29.19
N ARG A 3 -18.36 15.96 -30.09
CA ARG A 3 -18.74 14.56 -29.91
C ARG A 3 -17.69 13.83 -29.08
N SER A 4 -18.15 12.86 -28.31
CA SER A 4 -17.44 12.07 -27.30
C SER A 4 -16.19 11.28 -27.76
N GLY A 5 -15.72 11.49 -29.00
CA GLY A 5 -14.53 10.86 -29.57
C GLY A 5 -13.24 11.67 -29.44
N ASP A 6 -13.32 12.99 -29.23
CA ASP A 6 -12.14 13.86 -29.30
C ASP A 6 -11.34 13.94 -27.99
N LEU A 7 -11.87 13.43 -26.88
CA LEU A 7 -11.16 13.31 -25.61
C LEU A 7 -10.22 12.09 -25.54
N LEU A 8 -10.39 11.11 -26.44
CA LEU A 8 -9.56 9.90 -26.42
C LEU A 8 -8.20 10.09 -27.09
N LEU A 9 -8.02 11.14 -27.91
CA LEU A 9 -6.77 11.37 -28.65
C LEU A 9 -5.74 12.21 -27.86
N VAL A 10 -6.17 12.98 -26.85
CA VAL A 10 -5.29 13.87 -26.09
C VAL A 10 -4.61 13.16 -24.90
N LEU A 11 -5.18 12.05 -24.41
CA LEU A 11 -4.61 11.25 -23.31
C LEU A 11 -3.55 10.23 -23.77
N ARG A 12 -3.04 10.36 -25.00
CA ARG A 12 -2.04 9.45 -25.60
C ARG A 12 -0.61 10.01 -25.61
N ARG A 13 -0.30 11.00 -24.75
CA ARG A 13 1.05 11.62 -24.71
C ARG A 13 1.71 11.72 -23.33
N HIS A 14 1.04 11.28 -22.25
CA HIS A 14 1.68 11.11 -20.95
C HIS A 14 1.29 9.75 -20.39
N GLY A 15 2.30 8.88 -20.21
CA GLY A 15 2.17 7.46 -19.91
C GLY A 15 1.34 7.14 -18.67
N PHE A 16 0.03 7.00 -18.88
CA PHE A 16 -0.86 6.36 -17.92
C PHE A 16 -0.66 4.86 -18.05
N PHE A 17 0.16 4.29 -17.16
CA PHE A 17 0.26 2.85 -16.96
C PHE A 17 -1.14 2.32 -16.65
N GLY A 18 -1.78 1.73 -17.65
CA GLY A 18 -2.98 0.94 -17.45
C GLY A 18 -2.66 -0.16 -16.45
N TYR A 19 -3.29 -0.14 -15.29
CA TYR A 19 -3.31 -1.30 -14.41
C TYR A 19 -4.00 -2.42 -15.19
N PRO A 20 -3.32 -3.54 -15.49
CA PRO A 20 -3.98 -4.63 -16.17
C PRO A 20 -5.08 -5.16 -15.23
N LEU A 21 -6.28 -5.38 -15.78
CA LEU A 21 -7.44 -6.08 -15.18
C LEU A 21 -7.14 -7.57 -14.90
N TYR A 22 -5.95 -7.83 -14.40
CA TYR A 22 -5.39 -9.13 -14.04
C TYR A 22 -5.30 -9.22 -12.52
N MET A 23 -6.35 -8.79 -11.81
CA MET A 23 -6.62 -9.30 -10.47
C MET A 23 -7.18 -10.72 -10.63
N LYS A 24 -6.35 -11.62 -11.17
CA LYS A 24 -6.52 -13.06 -10.99
C LYS A 24 -6.54 -13.31 -9.49
N ASN A 25 -7.33 -14.30 -9.05
CA ASN A 25 -7.58 -14.72 -7.66
C ASN A 25 -6.33 -15.17 -6.86
N GLU A 26 -5.17 -14.57 -7.12
CA GLU A 26 -3.92 -14.83 -6.46
C GLU A 26 -3.76 -13.82 -5.32
N THR A 27 -3.29 -14.32 -4.17
CA THR A 27 -2.94 -13.46 -3.05
C THR A 27 -1.90 -12.42 -3.49
N LEU A 28 -2.04 -11.17 -3.03
CA LEU A 28 -1.10 -10.08 -3.36
C LEU A 28 0.36 -10.43 -3.09
N SER A 29 0.64 -11.30 -2.11
CA SER A 29 1.97 -11.84 -1.82
C SER A 29 2.59 -12.64 -2.97
N ARG A 30 1.77 -13.21 -3.86
CA ARG A 30 2.21 -13.98 -5.04
C ARG A 30 2.35 -13.08 -6.27
N ALA A 31 1.36 -12.21 -6.50
CA ALA A 31 1.31 -11.37 -7.69
C ALA A 31 2.24 -10.14 -7.60
N ASN A 32 2.45 -9.58 -6.41
CA ASN A 32 3.26 -8.38 -6.24
C ASN A 32 4.71 -8.76 -5.85
N PRO A 33 5.71 -8.51 -6.73
CA PRO A 33 7.11 -8.85 -6.45
C PRO A 33 7.66 -8.14 -5.21
N TYR A 34 7.15 -6.97 -4.86
CA TYR A 34 7.55 -6.20 -3.68
C TYR A 34 7.03 -6.79 -2.37
N LEU A 35 6.09 -7.74 -2.44
CA LEU A 35 5.49 -8.42 -1.29
C LEU A 35 5.96 -9.89 -1.17
N LYS A 36 6.84 -10.36 -2.06
CA LYS A 36 7.39 -11.73 -2.03
C LYS A 36 8.24 -11.99 -0.79
N ASP A 37 9.08 -11.02 -0.42
CA ASP A 37 9.86 -11.06 0.81
C ASP A 37 9.00 -10.54 1.97
N ALA A 38 8.44 -11.48 2.73
CA ALA A 38 7.56 -11.16 3.86
C ALA A 38 8.26 -10.35 4.95
N VAL A 39 9.55 -10.54 5.17
CA VAL A 39 10.32 -9.83 6.21
C VAL A 39 10.55 -8.39 5.77
N LYS A 40 11.02 -8.19 4.54
CA LYS A 40 11.22 -6.86 3.97
C LYS A 40 9.91 -6.08 3.83
N ALA A 41 8.86 -6.75 3.36
CA ALA A 41 7.53 -6.14 3.24
C ALA A 41 6.98 -5.70 4.60
N ARG A 42 7.16 -6.53 5.64
CA ARG A 42 6.76 -6.18 7.01
C ARG A 42 7.57 -5.01 7.54
N ARG A 43 8.89 -5.02 7.39
CA ARG A 43 9.77 -3.91 7.82
C ARG A 43 9.39 -2.60 7.14
N ASN A 44 9.14 -2.61 5.84
CA ASN A 44 8.72 -1.43 5.09
C ASN A 44 7.37 -0.90 5.57
N ARG A 45 6.41 -1.80 5.85
CA ARG A 45 5.11 -1.41 6.42
C ARG A 45 5.26 -0.77 7.79
N VAL A 46 6.02 -1.40 8.69
CA VAL A 46 6.26 -0.90 10.05
C VAL A 46 6.92 0.47 9.99
N ARG A 47 7.94 0.65 9.15
CA ARG A 47 8.62 1.93 8.99
C ARG A 47 7.73 3.02 8.40
N SER A 48 6.88 2.67 7.42
CA SER A 48 5.91 3.60 6.84
C SER A 48 4.95 4.13 7.90
N LEU A 49 4.42 3.25 8.76
CA LEU A 49 3.52 3.63 9.85
C LEU A 49 4.26 4.43 10.93
N ALA A 50 5.43 3.97 11.35
CA ALA A 50 6.23 4.63 12.36
C ALA A 50 6.61 6.06 11.93
N SER A 51 6.93 6.27 10.65
CA SER A 51 7.25 7.60 10.13
C SER A 51 6.06 8.56 10.21
N SER A 52 4.85 8.14 9.83
CA SER A 52 3.67 9.01 9.93
C SER A 52 3.31 9.29 11.39
N THR A 53 3.40 8.27 12.24
CA THR A 53 3.09 8.41 13.67
C THR A 53 4.13 9.26 14.40
N ALA A 54 5.41 9.20 14.03
CA ALA A 54 6.44 10.06 14.61
C ALA A 54 6.21 11.54 14.31
N ILE A 55 5.69 11.86 13.11
CA ILE A 55 5.31 13.24 12.76
C ILE A 55 4.16 13.72 13.63
N GLU A 56 3.17 12.85 13.88
CA GLU A 56 1.99 13.17 14.68
C GLU A 56 2.30 13.29 16.18
N THR A 57 3.14 12.39 16.71
CA THR A 57 3.36 12.24 18.16
C THR A 57 4.64 12.90 18.65
N GLY A 58 5.59 13.19 17.77
CA GLY A 58 6.94 13.64 18.12
C GLY A 58 7.83 12.54 18.74
N GLU A 59 7.34 11.30 18.88
CA GLU A 59 8.16 10.19 19.38
C GLU A 59 9.22 9.77 18.35
N PRO A 60 10.39 9.25 18.79
CA PRO A 60 11.37 8.69 17.88
C PRO A 60 10.81 7.51 17.07
N ILE A 61 11.12 7.47 15.77
CA ILE A 61 10.69 6.40 14.87
C ILE A 61 11.05 5.02 15.42
N SER A 62 12.23 4.83 15.99
CA SER A 62 12.69 3.55 16.55
C SER A 62 11.80 3.03 17.68
N VAL A 63 11.29 3.93 18.53
CA VAL A 63 10.41 3.60 19.65
C VAL A 63 9.06 3.11 19.11
N ILE A 64 8.53 3.76 18.08
CA ILE A 64 7.27 3.35 17.44
C ILE A 64 7.46 2.05 16.65
N GLU A 65 8.57 1.90 15.93
CA GLU A 65 8.91 0.65 15.23
C GLU A 65 8.94 -0.52 16.21
N GLU A 66 9.56 -0.38 17.39
CA GLU A 66 9.58 -1.42 18.42
C GLU A 66 8.16 -1.74 18.94
N LYS A 67 7.35 -0.72 19.24
CA LYS A 67 5.95 -0.88 19.68
C LYS A 67 5.12 -1.65 18.65
N LEU A 68 5.31 -1.38 17.36
CA LEU A 68 4.62 -2.04 16.24
C LEU A 68 5.19 -3.41 15.90
N ASP A 69 6.48 -3.65 16.19
CA ASP A 69 7.16 -4.91 15.90
C ASP A 69 6.79 -6.00 16.91
N ARG A 70 6.35 -5.62 18.12
CA ARG A 70 5.82 -6.53 19.13
C ARG A 70 4.71 -7.39 18.54
N LYS A 71 4.80 -8.72 18.73
CA LYS A 71 3.80 -9.67 18.22
C LYS A 71 2.42 -9.25 18.72
N PRO A 72 1.42 -9.07 17.83
CA PRO A 72 0.09 -8.69 18.25
C PRO A 72 -0.49 -9.81 19.13
N VAL A 73 -0.69 -9.51 20.40
CA VAL A 73 -1.42 -10.37 21.34
C VAL A 73 -2.90 -10.23 20.96
N GLY A 74 -3.41 -11.20 20.21
CA GLY A 74 -4.81 -11.24 19.79
C GLY A 74 -5.11 -10.35 18.57
N ARG A 75 -5.21 -10.96 17.38
CA ARG A 75 -5.87 -10.31 16.24
C ARG A 75 -7.37 -10.21 16.56
N SER A 76 -7.80 -9.10 17.16
CA SER A 76 -9.22 -8.75 17.17
C SER A 76 -9.63 -8.43 15.74
N ARG A 77 -10.47 -9.27 15.13
CA ARG A 77 -11.06 -8.99 13.82
C ARG A 77 -12.14 -7.93 14.06
N VAL A 78 -11.83 -6.69 13.71
CA VAL A 78 -12.83 -5.62 13.68
C VAL A 78 -13.69 -5.84 12.45
N THR A 79 -14.96 -6.16 12.66
CA THR A 79 -15.97 -6.16 11.60
C THR A 79 -16.54 -4.75 11.52
N LEU A 80 -16.33 -4.07 10.39
CA LEU A 80 -16.99 -2.80 10.09
C LEU A 80 -18.44 -3.11 9.68
N ALA A 81 -19.39 -2.45 10.35
CA ALA A 81 -20.83 -2.55 10.09
C ALA A 81 -21.25 -1.73 8.88
#